data_AF-A0A316AST9-F1
#
_entry.id   AF-A0A316AST9-F1
#
_cell.length_a   1.000
_cell.length_b   1.000
_cell.length_c   1.000
_cell.angle_alpha   90.00
_cell.angle_beta   90.00
_cell.angle_gamma   90.00
#
_symmetry.space_group_name_H-M   'P 1'
#
loop_
_entity.id
_entity.type
_entity.pdbx_description
1 polymer ?
#
loop_
_entity_poly.entity_id
_entity_poly.type
_entity_poly.pdbx_seq_one_letter_code
_entity_poly.pdbx_strand_id
1 'polypeptide(L)'
;MKSVVLALFWALLLLAGSVEVCLGRGLNQTVPPGDYFPIYDYDQDWLVYHPKYENFVPFSKDIDQDSRSVSVYVDLIKNRRYFLMLHTTAENYLFVEGALQKRLEADQWLKLSIDSLYQIYKRDELLVTLYGSPGIEGKTLLICNQKDSNFEIGMTGGTNSLINIKPIITSPFGDFSVIVVLLILFLCGLLFNYNQAYFMRLINPYDFFSYSERDGLPKIYKPYNTLSILFVLILSMVLAYVFIYLNDGHIHLLMISSLLSDGSNLWELLRDFGVLTIGCFLVLFLKYTLMLIVGNMLNLDQKVDVLFLKIVQSSFIFHSVLFMLIWSLSMHFPGWDVLLDPYLHFPFLVFYFLRFCTLYLLVNPSDRFINLYLFSYLCVVEVIPLIIGIKFAI
;
A
#
# COMPACT_ATOMS: atom_id res chain seq x y z
N MET A 1 -10.23 -9.09 -33.64
CA MET A 1 -10.95 -7.84 -33.27
C MET A 1 -11.42 -7.82 -31.81
N LYS A 2 -12.00 -8.90 -31.24
CA LYS A 2 -12.41 -8.92 -29.81
C LYS A 2 -11.26 -8.73 -28.80
N SER A 3 -10.04 -9.17 -29.14
CA SER A 3 -8.84 -9.03 -28.28
C SER A 3 -8.30 -7.60 -28.20
N VAL A 4 -8.38 -6.84 -29.30
CA VAL A 4 -7.98 -5.43 -29.34
C VAL A 4 -8.94 -4.58 -28.52
N VAL A 5 -10.23 -4.93 -28.51
CA VAL A 5 -11.24 -4.29 -27.66
C VAL A 5 -11.01 -4.58 -26.18
N LEU A 6 -10.56 -5.78 -25.82
CA LEU A 6 -10.23 -6.11 -24.43
C LEU A 6 -8.97 -5.38 -23.94
N ALA A 7 -7.93 -5.31 -24.78
CA ALA A 7 -6.72 -4.56 -24.47
C ALA A 7 -6.97 -3.05 -24.41
N LEU A 8 -7.80 -2.51 -25.31
CA LEU A 8 -8.29 -1.13 -25.25
C LEU A 8 -9.15 -0.89 -24.03
N PHE A 9 -10.01 -1.84 -23.62
CA PHE A 9 -10.81 -1.72 -22.41
C PHE A 9 -9.93 -1.62 -21.16
N TRP A 10 -8.91 -2.47 -21.04
CA TRP A 10 -7.93 -2.37 -19.94
C TRP A 10 -7.09 -1.09 -20.00
N ALA A 11 -6.66 -0.66 -21.18
CA ALA A 11 -5.95 0.61 -21.36
C ALA A 11 -6.83 1.84 -21.06
N LEU A 12 -8.12 1.78 -21.38
CA LEU A 12 -9.10 2.84 -21.13
C LEU A 12 -9.53 2.88 -19.66
N LEU A 13 -9.48 1.75 -18.95
CA LEU A 13 -9.66 1.68 -17.50
C LEU A 13 -8.44 2.24 -16.75
N LEU A 14 -7.23 1.96 -17.25
CA LEU A 14 -5.98 2.56 -16.78
C LEU A 14 -5.94 4.08 -17.05
N LEU A 15 -6.48 4.54 -18.18
CA LEU A 15 -6.59 5.97 -18.50
C LEU A 15 -7.74 6.66 -17.74
N ALA A 16 -8.90 6.02 -17.57
CA ALA A 16 -10.00 6.57 -16.80
C ALA A 16 -9.62 6.76 -15.31
N GLY A 17 -8.86 5.81 -14.75
CA GLY A 17 -8.28 5.96 -13.40
C GLY A 17 -7.22 7.07 -13.28
N SER A 18 -6.62 7.52 -14.40
CA SER A 18 -5.67 8.64 -14.40
C SER A 18 -6.32 10.02 -14.63
N VAL A 19 -7.54 10.06 -15.20
CA VAL A 19 -8.20 11.31 -15.60
C VAL A 19 -9.09 11.89 -14.49
N GLU A 20 -9.59 11.09 -13.54
CA GLU A 20 -10.34 11.61 -12.38
C GLU A 20 -9.46 12.21 -11.26
N VAL A 21 -8.13 12.10 -11.37
CA VAL A 21 -7.17 12.59 -10.36
C VAL A 21 -7.07 14.13 -10.31
N CYS A 22 -7.77 14.87 -11.17
CA CYS A 22 -7.77 16.33 -11.13
C CYS A 22 -8.83 16.96 -10.20
N LEU A 23 -9.77 16.19 -9.63
CA LEU A 23 -10.88 16.75 -8.85
C LEU A 23 -11.08 16.18 -7.43
N GLY A 24 -10.23 15.24 -6.98
CA GLY A 24 -10.48 14.51 -5.73
C GLY A 24 -9.33 14.42 -4.72
N ARG A 25 -8.23 15.16 -4.89
CA ARG A 25 -7.14 15.15 -3.88
C ARG A 25 -7.48 16.09 -2.73
N GLY A 26 -8.08 15.53 -1.69
CA GLY A 26 -8.40 16.26 -0.46
C GLY A 26 -8.96 15.40 0.67
N LEU A 27 -8.41 14.21 0.90
CA LEU A 27 -8.66 13.45 2.13
C LEU A 27 -7.31 12.92 2.64
N ASN A 28 -7.12 12.92 3.95
CA ASN A 28 -5.90 12.61 4.73
C ASN A 28 -4.89 13.73 5.02
N GLN A 29 -5.26 14.99 4.80
CA GLN A 29 -4.88 16.03 5.75
C GLN A 29 -6.18 16.61 6.25
N THR A 30 -6.36 16.77 7.57
CA THR A 30 -7.51 17.52 8.08
C THR A 30 -7.43 18.91 7.47
N VAL A 31 -8.22 19.13 6.41
CA VAL A 31 -8.13 20.35 5.61
C VAL A 31 -8.49 21.50 6.56
N PRO A 32 -7.62 22.52 6.71
CA PRO A 32 -7.94 23.67 7.52
C PRO A 32 -9.24 24.31 7.02
N PRO A 33 -9.97 25.05 7.86
CA PRO A 33 -11.19 25.76 7.44
C PRO A 33 -10.94 26.51 6.13
N GLY A 34 -11.91 26.47 5.20
CA GLY A 34 -11.73 26.87 3.78
C GLY A 34 -11.10 28.25 3.54
N ASP A 35 -11.17 29.14 4.52
CA ASP A 35 -10.59 30.49 4.53
C ASP A 35 -9.07 30.53 4.74
N TYR A 36 -8.39 29.39 4.90
CA TYR A 36 -6.97 29.35 5.24
C TYR A 36 -6.19 28.42 4.31
N PHE A 37 -4.92 28.76 4.07
CA PHE A 37 -3.98 27.96 3.29
C PHE A 37 -2.85 27.46 4.21
N PRO A 38 -2.65 26.14 4.35
CA PRO A 38 -1.56 25.60 5.17
C PRO A 38 -0.21 25.85 4.48
N ILE A 39 0.75 26.39 5.24
CA ILE A 39 2.12 26.66 4.78
C ILE A 39 3.09 25.63 5.36
N TYR A 40 2.89 25.26 6.62
CA TYR A 40 3.77 24.34 7.33
C TYR A 40 2.97 23.43 8.26
N ASP A 41 3.36 22.16 8.33
CA ASP A 41 2.77 21.14 9.17
C ASP A 41 3.82 20.63 10.16
N TYR A 42 3.46 20.57 11.44
CA TYR A 42 4.35 20.16 12.53
C TYR A 42 4.24 18.66 12.87
N ASP A 43 3.59 17.85 12.02
CA ASP A 43 3.39 16.41 12.27
C ASP A 43 4.68 15.63 12.56
N GLN A 44 5.84 16.09 12.08
CA GLN A 44 7.16 15.46 12.31
C GLN A 44 7.99 16.14 13.40
N ASP A 45 7.56 17.28 13.94
CA ASP A 45 8.34 18.13 14.84
C ASP A 45 7.93 18.00 16.31
N TRP A 46 7.09 17.01 16.62
CA TRP A 46 6.63 16.77 17.98
C TRP A 46 7.77 16.31 18.90
N LEU A 47 7.77 16.89 20.09
CA LEU A 47 8.73 16.63 21.15
C LEU A 47 8.02 16.11 22.40
N VAL A 48 8.71 15.28 23.16
CA VAL A 48 8.26 14.75 24.45
C VAL A 48 9.32 15.03 25.50
N TYR A 49 8.89 15.36 26.71
CA TYR A 49 9.81 15.54 27.83
C TYR A 49 10.28 14.17 28.36
N HIS A 50 11.59 13.93 28.31
CA HIS A 50 12.16 12.68 28.82
C HIS A 50 12.80 12.89 30.20
N PRO A 51 12.31 12.23 31.28
CA PRO A 51 12.75 12.52 32.65
C PRO A 51 14.22 12.20 32.90
N LYS A 52 14.79 11.20 32.22
CA LYS A 52 16.22 10.83 32.35
C LYS A 52 17.18 11.89 31.80
N TYR A 53 16.77 12.61 30.76
CA TYR A 53 17.62 13.61 30.10
C TYR A 53 17.28 15.03 30.52
N GLU A 54 16.21 15.20 31.32
CA GLU A 54 15.65 16.49 31.76
C GLU A 54 15.44 17.46 30.59
N ASN A 55 15.12 16.93 29.41
CA ASN A 55 15.03 17.70 28.18
C ASN A 55 13.96 17.13 27.25
N PHE A 56 13.53 17.96 26.29
CA PHE A 56 12.64 17.58 25.21
C PHE A 56 13.41 16.78 24.15
N VAL A 57 12.89 15.61 23.81
CA VAL A 57 13.42 14.73 22.76
C VAL A 57 12.39 14.57 21.66
N PRO A 58 12.80 14.32 20.40
CA PRO A 58 11.88 14.00 19.32
C PRO A 58 11.01 12.80 19.68
N PHE A 59 9.71 12.91 19.41
CA PHE A 59 8.76 11.84 19.66
C PHE A 59 9.10 10.60 18.83
N SER A 60 9.16 9.43 19.47
CA SER A 60 9.26 8.15 18.79
C SER A 60 8.03 7.28 19.06
N LYS A 61 7.37 6.80 18.00
CA LYS A 61 6.14 5.99 18.12
C LYS A 61 6.33 4.74 18.98
N ASP A 62 7.49 4.10 18.94
CA ASP A 62 7.75 2.86 19.67
C ASP A 62 7.95 3.04 21.18
N ILE A 63 8.28 4.25 21.62
CA ILE A 63 8.69 4.54 23.00
C ILE A 63 7.70 5.48 23.70
N ASP A 64 7.16 6.46 22.97
CA ASP A 64 6.44 7.60 23.56
C ASP A 64 4.93 7.58 23.28
N GLN A 65 4.38 6.50 22.73
CA GLN A 65 2.94 6.39 22.40
C GLN A 65 2.03 6.60 23.62
N ASP A 66 2.48 6.22 24.81
CA ASP A 66 1.75 6.39 26.08
C ASP A 66 1.89 7.81 26.68
N SER A 67 2.73 8.68 26.10
CA SER A 67 2.91 10.04 26.59
C SER A 67 1.65 10.87 26.36
N ARG A 68 1.17 11.52 27.42
CA ARG A 68 -0.02 12.39 27.38
C ARG A 68 0.26 13.83 27.01
N SER A 69 1.53 14.21 26.94
CA SER A 69 1.98 15.54 26.54
C SER A 69 2.90 15.46 25.33
N VAL A 70 2.56 16.24 24.32
CA VAL A 70 3.43 16.48 23.17
C VAL A 70 3.63 17.98 23.00
N SER A 71 4.84 18.38 22.66
CA SER A 71 5.27 19.79 22.62
C SER A 71 5.95 20.12 21.30
N VAL A 72 5.88 21.37 20.87
CA VAL A 72 6.52 21.88 19.65
C VAL A 72 7.06 23.28 19.92
N TYR A 73 8.25 23.56 19.40
CA TYR A 73 8.78 24.93 19.35
C TYR A 73 8.28 25.64 18.09
N VAL A 74 7.59 26.76 18.29
CA VAL A 74 7.09 27.60 17.21
C VAL A 74 7.93 28.88 17.16
N ASP A 75 8.67 29.08 16.07
CA ASP A 75 9.40 30.32 15.79
C ASP A 75 8.40 31.43 15.40
N LEU A 76 8.29 32.44 16.26
CA LEU A 76 7.39 33.58 16.08
C LEU A 76 7.98 34.66 15.17
N ILE A 77 9.32 34.74 15.01
CA ILE A 77 9.95 35.73 14.12
C ILE A 77 9.81 35.28 12.67
N LYS A 78 10.13 34.02 12.38
CA LYS A 78 10.08 33.47 11.02
C LYS A 78 8.67 33.43 10.46
N ASN A 79 7.67 33.23 11.33
CA ASN A 79 6.28 33.00 10.95
C ASN A 79 5.35 34.18 11.26
N ARG A 80 5.87 35.42 11.32
CA ARG A 80 5.05 36.62 11.52
C ARG A 80 3.95 36.74 10.45
N ARG A 81 2.82 37.32 10.83
CA ARG A 81 1.60 37.50 10.00
C ARG A 81 0.86 36.20 9.63
N TYR A 82 1.30 35.05 10.12
CA TYR A 82 0.57 33.80 9.96
C TYR A 82 -0.25 33.44 11.20
N PHE A 83 -1.12 32.46 11.03
CA PHE A 83 -1.97 31.90 12.07
C PHE A 83 -1.49 30.50 12.42
N LEU A 84 -1.39 30.23 13.72
CA LEU A 84 -1.20 28.90 14.25
C LEU A 84 -2.59 28.27 14.43
N MET A 85 -2.80 27.14 13.76
CA MET A 85 -4.05 26.38 13.80
C MET A 85 -3.83 25.04 14.48
N LEU A 86 -4.73 24.75 15.41
CA LEU A 86 -4.69 23.60 16.29
C LEU A 86 -5.99 22.83 16.15
N HIS A 87 -5.91 21.53 15.92
CA HIS A 87 -7.07 20.65 15.89
C HIS A 87 -6.78 19.35 16.63
N THR A 88 -7.78 18.88 17.37
CA THR A 88 -7.67 17.70 18.22
C THR A 88 -8.94 16.87 18.15
N THR A 89 -8.83 15.58 17.86
CA THR A 89 -9.98 14.64 17.79
C THR A 89 -10.59 14.34 19.16
N ALA A 90 -9.81 14.50 20.22
CA ALA A 90 -10.24 14.33 21.61
C ALA A 90 -10.01 15.61 22.41
N GLU A 91 -10.68 15.73 23.56
CA GLU A 91 -10.49 16.87 24.45
C GLU A 91 -9.04 16.96 24.93
N ASN A 92 -8.43 18.12 24.70
CA ASN A 92 -7.04 18.39 25.06
C ASN A 92 -6.91 19.75 25.75
N TYR A 93 -5.79 19.98 26.41
CA TYR A 93 -5.47 21.24 27.06
C TYR A 93 -4.26 21.86 26.38
N LEU A 94 -4.40 23.13 26.01
CA LEU A 94 -3.34 23.92 25.42
C LEU A 94 -2.54 24.61 26.52
N PHE A 95 -1.24 24.29 26.57
CA PHE A 95 -0.25 24.98 27.36
C PHE A 95 0.68 25.78 26.46
N VAL A 96 0.99 26.98 26.88
CA VAL A 96 1.97 27.86 26.23
C VAL A 96 2.99 28.26 27.27
N GLU A 97 4.26 27.94 27.05
CA GLU A 97 5.34 28.21 28.02
C GLU A 97 5.04 27.65 29.42
N GLY A 98 4.43 26.45 29.48
CA GLY A 98 4.04 25.79 30.73
C GLY A 98 2.81 26.39 31.42
N ALA A 99 2.21 27.46 30.89
CA ALA A 99 0.98 28.05 31.41
C ALA A 99 -0.25 27.52 30.66
N LEU A 100 -1.26 27.06 31.40
CA LEU A 100 -2.54 26.61 30.83
C LEU A 100 -3.29 27.81 30.24
N GLN A 101 -3.56 27.77 28.94
CA GLN A 101 -4.27 28.85 28.25
C GLN A 101 -5.74 28.52 28.04
N LYS A 102 -6.03 27.33 27.47
CA LYS A 102 -7.38 26.99 27.02
C LYS A 102 -7.60 25.48 27.00
N ARG A 103 -8.85 25.08 27.25
CA ARG A 103 -9.35 23.73 26.95
C ARG A 103 -9.79 23.68 25.48
N LEU A 104 -9.30 22.69 24.76
CA LEU A 104 -9.65 22.38 23.38
C LEU A 104 -10.81 21.38 23.39
N GLU A 105 -11.91 21.75 22.73
CA GLU A 105 -13.03 20.86 22.45
C GLU A 105 -12.65 19.92 21.31
N ALA A 106 -13.21 18.71 21.31
CA ALA A 106 -12.98 17.73 20.25
C ALA A 106 -13.49 18.26 18.88
N ASP A 107 -12.74 17.97 17.83
CA ASP A 107 -13.03 18.28 16.42
C ASP A 107 -13.22 19.78 16.10
N GLN A 108 -12.70 20.67 16.96
CA GLN A 108 -12.72 22.11 16.72
C GLN A 108 -11.33 22.67 16.40
N TRP A 109 -11.30 23.57 15.43
CA TRP A 109 -10.10 24.33 15.08
C TRP A 109 -9.93 25.54 15.99
N LEU A 110 -8.87 25.54 16.79
CA LEU A 110 -8.43 26.73 17.50
C LEU A 110 -7.50 27.55 16.61
N LYS A 111 -7.82 28.84 16.46
CA LYS A 111 -7.07 29.81 15.67
C LYS A 111 -6.31 30.76 16.60
N LEU A 112 -5.00 30.84 16.46
CA LEU A 112 -4.14 31.77 17.20
C LEU A 112 -3.33 32.61 16.21
N SER A 113 -3.36 33.93 16.34
CA SER A 113 -2.50 34.80 15.52
C SER A 113 -1.10 34.86 16.12
N ILE A 114 -0.08 34.59 15.30
CA ILE A 114 1.32 34.60 15.74
C ILE A 114 1.74 36.02 16.15
N ASP A 115 1.21 37.05 15.48
CA ASP A 115 1.49 38.44 15.84
C ASP A 115 1.00 38.80 17.25
N SER A 116 -0.17 38.30 17.66
CA SER A 116 -0.68 38.52 19.02
C SER A 116 0.13 37.73 20.05
N LEU A 117 0.51 36.49 19.73
CA LEU A 117 1.39 35.69 20.59
C LEU A 117 2.75 36.38 20.79
N TYR A 118 3.33 36.93 19.73
CA TYR A 118 4.58 37.67 19.82
C TYR A 118 4.47 38.94 20.67
N GLN A 119 3.36 39.69 20.58
CA GLN A 119 3.13 40.86 21.41
C GLN A 119 3.02 40.53 22.91
N ILE A 120 2.38 39.41 23.25
CA ILE A 120 2.16 38.98 24.63
C ILE A 120 3.44 38.42 25.24
N TYR A 121 4.09 37.46 24.57
CA TYR A 121 5.22 36.73 25.15
C TYR A 121 6.58 37.38 24.86
N LYS A 122 6.70 38.21 23.80
CA LYS A 122 7.92 38.92 23.40
C LYS A 122 9.17 38.03 23.34
N ARG A 123 8.98 36.79 22.89
CA ARG A 123 10.05 35.80 22.67
C ARG A 123 10.13 35.44 21.20
N ASP A 124 11.28 34.90 20.83
CA ASP A 124 11.57 34.53 19.44
C ASP A 124 10.99 33.16 19.13
N GLU A 125 11.12 32.22 20.07
CA GLU A 125 10.51 30.88 20.02
C GLU A 125 9.55 30.71 21.19
N LEU A 126 8.50 29.92 20.95
CA LEU A 126 7.46 29.66 21.93
C LEU A 126 7.15 28.17 21.98
N LEU A 127 7.22 27.61 23.19
CA LEU A 127 6.88 26.21 23.44
C LEU A 127 5.37 26.04 23.57
N VAL A 128 4.77 25.39 22.59
CA VAL A 128 3.36 24.98 22.59
C VAL A 128 3.27 23.54 23.03
N THR A 129 2.43 23.22 24.02
CA THR A 129 2.26 21.86 24.54
C THR A 129 0.78 21.48 24.55
N LEU A 130 0.46 20.31 24.01
CA LEU A 130 -0.86 19.71 24.04
C LEU A 130 -0.88 18.57 25.05
N TYR A 131 -1.76 18.67 26.04
CA TYR A 131 -1.91 17.68 27.10
C TYR A 131 -3.30 17.05 27.08
N GLY A 132 -3.39 15.71 27.04
CA GLY A 132 -4.67 15.00 27.11
C GLY A 132 -4.59 13.60 26.50
N SER A 133 -5.06 13.45 25.26
CA SER A 133 -4.98 12.18 24.53
C SER A 133 -3.53 11.70 24.40
N PRO A 134 -3.28 10.39 24.58
CA PRO A 134 -1.94 9.82 24.47
C PRO A 134 -1.45 9.86 23.02
N GLY A 135 -0.15 10.08 22.84
CA GLY A 135 0.50 10.10 21.53
C GLY A 135 0.19 11.35 20.68
N ILE A 136 0.60 11.27 19.41
CA ILE A 136 0.36 12.32 18.40
C ILE A 136 -0.96 12.09 17.65
N GLU A 137 -1.47 10.86 17.64
CA GLU A 137 -2.65 10.49 16.86
C GLU A 137 -3.86 11.39 17.17
N GLY A 138 -4.39 12.00 16.12
CA GLY A 138 -5.53 12.91 16.20
C GLY A 138 -5.21 14.32 16.71
N LYS A 139 -3.93 14.70 16.85
CA LYS A 139 -3.50 16.09 17.11
C LYS A 139 -2.85 16.64 15.86
N THR A 140 -3.33 17.78 15.37
CA THR A 140 -2.73 18.46 14.21
C THR A 140 -2.42 19.92 14.54
N LEU A 141 -1.22 20.35 14.17
CA LEU A 141 -0.70 21.70 14.38
C LEU A 141 -0.17 22.23 13.05
N LEU A 142 -0.78 23.30 12.55
CA LEU A 142 -0.48 23.87 11.24
C LEU A 142 -0.17 25.36 11.37
N ILE A 143 0.77 25.86 10.55
CA ILE A 143 0.86 27.29 10.24
C ILE A 143 0.10 27.54 8.97
N CYS A 144 -0.85 28.48 9.04
CA CYS A 144 -1.70 28.83 7.92
C CYS A 144 -1.68 30.33 7.64
N ASN A 145 -1.80 30.68 6.36
CA ASN A 145 -2.10 32.04 5.95
C ASN A 145 -3.61 32.21 5.78
N GLN A 146 -4.14 33.38 6.13
CA GLN A 146 -5.53 33.71 5.85
C GLN A 146 -5.67 34.04 4.36
N LYS A 147 -6.64 33.42 3.69
CA LYS A 147 -7.02 33.80 2.33
C LYS A 147 -7.75 35.13 2.41
N ASP A 148 -7.22 36.15 1.73
CA ASP A 148 -7.96 37.40 1.54
C ASP A 148 -9.19 37.11 0.68
N SER A 149 -10.38 37.36 1.23
CA SER A 149 -11.66 37.26 0.52
C SER A 149 -11.77 38.19 -0.70
N ASN A 150 -10.87 39.17 -0.82
CA ASN A 150 -10.74 40.04 -1.99
C ASN A 150 -9.94 39.41 -3.15
N PHE A 151 -9.31 38.25 -2.96
CA PHE A 151 -8.55 37.56 -3.99
C PHE A 151 -9.43 36.68 -4.91
N GLU A 152 -10.66 36.37 -4.49
CA GLU A 152 -11.59 35.52 -5.27
C GLU A 152 -12.42 36.29 -6.31
N ILE A 153 -12.43 37.63 -6.29
CA ILE A 153 -13.15 38.46 -7.28
C ILE A 153 -12.24 38.82 -8.50
N GLY A 154 -10.99 38.35 -8.52
CA GLY A 154 -9.98 38.71 -9.53
C GLY A 154 -9.53 37.62 -10.50
N MET A 155 -10.12 36.42 -10.52
CA MET A 155 -9.69 35.33 -11.42
C MET A 155 -10.46 35.29 -12.75
N THR A 156 -10.58 36.44 -13.40
CA THR A 156 -10.84 36.56 -14.85
C THR A 156 -9.99 37.68 -15.44
N GLY A 157 -8.68 37.63 -15.23
CA GLY A 157 -7.80 38.62 -15.83
C GLY A 157 -6.38 38.48 -15.31
N GLY A 158 -5.52 37.89 -16.12
CA GLY A 158 -4.12 37.73 -15.80
C GLY A 158 -3.47 39.06 -15.43
N THR A 159 -2.88 39.11 -14.25
CA THR A 159 -1.69 39.91 -14.01
C THR A 159 -0.59 38.97 -13.53
N ASN A 160 0.39 38.85 -14.42
CA ASN A 160 1.58 38.02 -14.38
C ASN A 160 2.26 37.96 -13.01
N SER A 161 1.96 36.94 -12.22
CA SER A 161 2.99 36.25 -11.43
C SER A 161 3.52 35.12 -12.30
N LEU A 162 4.64 35.38 -12.99
CA LEU A 162 5.25 34.46 -13.96
C LEU A 162 5.67 33.10 -13.38
N ILE A 163 5.57 32.92 -12.06
CA ILE A 163 5.90 31.66 -11.39
C ILE A 163 4.87 31.44 -10.27
N ASN A 164 3.81 30.70 -10.60
CA ASN A 164 2.95 30.08 -9.60
C ASN A 164 3.64 28.77 -9.16
N ILE A 165 4.50 28.84 -8.13
CA ILE A 165 5.08 27.63 -7.52
C ILE A 165 3.96 26.93 -6.76
N LYS A 166 3.34 25.94 -7.41
CA LYS A 166 2.52 24.94 -6.74
C LYS A 166 3.49 23.95 -6.08
N PRO A 167 3.53 23.82 -4.73
CA PRO A 167 4.35 22.81 -4.09
C PRO A 167 3.91 21.43 -4.60
N ILE A 168 4.82 20.72 -5.25
CA ILE A 168 4.59 19.33 -5.63
C ILE A 168 4.82 18.52 -4.37
N ILE A 169 3.74 18.24 -3.65
CA ILE A 169 3.75 17.24 -2.59
C ILE A 169 3.92 15.89 -3.30
N THR A 170 5.17 15.47 -3.47
CA THR A 170 5.51 14.14 -3.97
C THR A 170 5.36 13.19 -2.79
N SER A 171 4.46 12.20 -2.91
CA SER A 171 4.52 11.05 -2.01
C SER A 171 5.54 10.08 -2.61
N PRO A 172 6.65 9.76 -1.89
CA PRO A 172 7.65 8.80 -2.38
C PRO A 172 7.03 7.47 -2.79
N PHE A 173 5.98 7.04 -2.07
CA PHE A 173 5.18 5.88 -2.39
C PHE A 173 4.46 5.99 -3.74
N GLY A 174 3.83 7.13 -4.04
CA GLY A 174 3.09 7.32 -5.29
C GLY A 174 3.99 7.21 -6.53
N ASP A 175 5.17 7.83 -6.47
CA ASP A 175 6.16 7.76 -7.54
C ASP A 175 6.71 6.33 -7.71
N PHE A 176 7.04 5.66 -6.60
CA PHE A 176 7.41 4.24 -6.58
C PHE A 176 6.33 3.37 -7.25
N SER A 177 5.08 3.58 -6.85
CA SER A 177 3.91 2.88 -7.35
C SER A 177 3.87 2.95 -8.88
N VAL A 178 3.96 4.16 -9.43
CA VAL A 178 3.80 4.39 -10.89
C VAL A 178 4.93 3.73 -11.66
N ILE A 179 6.16 3.81 -11.16
CA ILE A 179 7.32 3.17 -11.77
C ILE A 179 7.14 1.64 -11.80
N VAL A 180 6.69 1.04 -10.70
CA VAL A 180 6.49 -0.42 -10.61
C VAL A 180 5.36 -0.90 -11.51
N VAL A 181 4.22 -0.19 -11.57
CA VAL A 181 3.13 -0.52 -12.52
C VAL A 181 3.64 -0.48 -13.95
N LEU A 182 4.36 0.58 -14.33
CA LEU A 182 4.90 0.70 -15.68
C LEU A 182 5.86 -0.44 -16.01
N LEU A 183 6.70 -0.83 -15.06
CA LEU A 183 7.63 -1.96 -15.21
C LEU A 183 6.89 -3.30 -15.38
N ILE A 184 5.86 -3.56 -14.56
CA ILE A 184 5.04 -4.78 -14.68
C ILE A 184 4.30 -4.80 -16.02
N LEU A 185 3.69 -3.67 -16.43
CA LEU A 185 3.01 -3.55 -17.72
C LEU A 185 3.96 -3.75 -18.90
N PHE A 186 5.17 -3.20 -18.80
CA PHE A 186 6.21 -3.39 -19.82
C PHE A 186 6.58 -4.88 -19.97
N LEU A 187 6.78 -5.60 -18.87
CA LEU A 187 7.08 -7.04 -18.90
C LEU A 187 5.90 -7.87 -19.42
N CYS A 188 4.67 -7.53 -19.04
CA CYS A 188 3.45 -8.12 -19.59
C CYS A 188 3.36 -7.89 -21.11
N GLY A 189 3.66 -6.68 -21.58
CA GLY A 189 3.69 -6.33 -23.00
C GLY A 189 4.75 -7.12 -23.77
N LEU A 190 5.94 -7.31 -23.20
CA LEU A 190 6.98 -8.17 -23.77
C LEU A 190 6.52 -9.62 -23.89
N LEU A 191 5.90 -10.17 -22.85
CA LEU A 191 5.41 -11.55 -22.87
C LEU A 191 4.27 -11.74 -23.89
N PHE A 192 3.38 -10.74 -24.02
CA PHE A 192 2.35 -10.72 -25.06
C PHE A 192 2.94 -10.69 -26.48
N ASN A 193 3.99 -9.89 -26.71
CA ASN A 193 4.63 -9.77 -28.02
C ASN A 193 5.39 -11.06 -28.39
N TYR A 194 6.07 -11.69 -27.43
CA TYR A 194 6.78 -12.94 -27.66
C TYR A 194 5.86 -14.11 -28.02
N ASN A 195 4.74 -14.28 -27.28
CA ASN A 195 3.80 -15.36 -27.55
C ASN A 195 2.38 -15.02 -27.09
N GLN A 196 1.65 -14.36 -27.98
CA GLN A 196 0.27 -13.94 -27.75
C GLN A 196 -0.65 -15.11 -27.35
N ALA A 197 -0.51 -16.27 -28.00
CA ALA A 197 -1.38 -17.42 -27.75
C ALA A 197 -1.17 -17.99 -26.33
N TYR A 198 0.09 -18.05 -25.88
CA TYR A 198 0.43 -18.51 -24.53
C TYR A 198 -0.08 -17.54 -23.46
N PHE A 199 0.13 -16.22 -23.64
CA PHE A 199 -0.34 -15.20 -22.72
C PHE A 199 -1.86 -15.19 -22.54
N MET A 200 -2.61 -15.21 -23.66
CA MET A 200 -4.07 -15.17 -23.63
C MET A 200 -4.65 -16.36 -22.89
N ARG A 201 -4.03 -17.54 -23.02
CA ARG A 201 -4.45 -18.77 -22.31
C ARG A 201 -4.15 -18.72 -20.82
N LEU A 202 -3.01 -18.14 -20.43
CA LEU A 202 -2.67 -17.97 -19.01
C LEU A 202 -3.60 -16.99 -18.29
N ILE A 203 -3.99 -15.91 -18.95
CA ILE A 203 -4.87 -14.90 -18.33
C ILE A 203 -6.33 -15.34 -18.32
N ASN A 204 -6.73 -16.24 -19.22
CA ASN A 204 -8.12 -16.63 -19.35
C ASN A 204 -8.59 -17.49 -18.16
N PRO A 205 -9.57 -17.01 -17.36
CA PRO A 205 -10.10 -17.77 -16.23
C PRO A 205 -10.88 -19.01 -16.68
N TYR A 206 -11.46 -19.01 -17.89
CA TYR A 206 -12.15 -20.18 -18.42
C TYR A 206 -11.17 -21.33 -18.72
N ASP A 207 -9.96 -21.00 -19.17
CA ASP A 207 -8.91 -21.98 -19.43
C ASP A 207 -8.31 -22.57 -18.14
N PHE A 208 -8.51 -21.93 -16.98
CA PHE A 208 -8.18 -22.55 -15.70
C PHE A 208 -9.09 -23.74 -15.39
N PHE A 209 -10.41 -23.60 -15.64
CA PHE A 209 -11.41 -24.65 -15.36
C PHE A 209 -11.49 -25.74 -16.44
N SER A 210 -10.96 -25.51 -17.63
CA SER A 210 -10.89 -26.55 -18.66
C SER A 210 -9.67 -27.46 -18.42
N TYR A 211 -9.93 -28.77 -18.33
CA TYR A 211 -8.91 -29.81 -18.41
C TYR A 211 -9.19 -30.64 -19.66
N SER A 212 -8.36 -30.47 -20.68
CA SER A 212 -8.42 -31.27 -21.89
C SER A 212 -7.08 -31.96 -22.07
N GLU A 213 -7.04 -33.29 -21.96
CA GLU A 213 -5.84 -34.09 -22.27
C GLU A 213 -5.41 -33.96 -23.74
N ARG A 214 -6.29 -33.40 -24.59
CA ARG A 214 -6.01 -33.03 -25.99
C ARG A 214 -5.31 -31.67 -26.14
N ASP A 215 -5.29 -30.83 -25.10
CA ASP A 215 -4.57 -29.56 -25.14
C ASP A 215 -3.07 -29.80 -24.88
N GLY A 216 -2.26 -29.78 -25.93
CA GLY A 216 -0.81 -29.99 -25.87
C GLY A 216 -0.01 -28.91 -25.12
N LEU A 217 -0.66 -27.90 -24.52
CA LEU A 217 0.01 -26.79 -23.83
C LEU A 217 0.94 -27.20 -22.69
N PRO A 218 0.56 -28.06 -21.73
CA PRO A 218 1.48 -28.43 -20.66
C PRO A 218 2.59 -29.36 -21.17
N LYS A 219 2.36 -30.03 -22.31
CA LYS A 219 3.36 -30.88 -22.98
C LYS A 219 4.41 -30.05 -23.73
N ILE A 220 4.04 -28.85 -24.18
CA ILE A 220 4.91 -27.93 -24.95
C ILE A 220 5.58 -26.90 -24.04
N TYR A 221 4.92 -26.44 -22.97
CA TYR A 221 5.42 -25.43 -22.04
C TYR A 221 5.64 -26.03 -20.66
N LYS A 222 6.81 -26.66 -20.49
CA LYS A 222 7.29 -27.07 -19.16
C LYS A 222 7.52 -25.83 -18.29
N PRO A 223 7.41 -25.95 -16.95
CA PRO A 223 7.67 -24.85 -16.01
C PRO A 223 9.03 -24.16 -16.18
N TYR A 224 10.03 -24.88 -16.70
CA TYR A 224 11.37 -24.37 -17.01
C TYR A 224 11.50 -23.62 -18.34
N ASN A 225 10.43 -23.50 -19.13
CA ASN A 225 10.49 -22.72 -20.37
C ASN A 225 10.65 -21.24 -20.03
N THR A 226 11.41 -20.50 -20.83
CA THR A 226 11.68 -19.06 -20.68
C THR A 226 10.40 -18.25 -20.49
N LEU A 227 9.31 -18.59 -21.22
CA LEU A 227 8.02 -17.91 -21.07
C LEU A 227 7.36 -18.16 -19.72
N SER A 228 7.46 -19.38 -19.19
CA SER A 228 6.91 -19.74 -17.87
C SER A 228 7.73 -19.09 -16.75
N ILE A 229 9.06 -19.05 -16.88
CA ILE A 229 9.94 -18.34 -15.95
C ILE A 229 9.61 -16.84 -15.93
N LEU A 230 9.46 -16.22 -17.10
CA LEU A 230 9.08 -14.81 -17.21
C LEU A 230 7.70 -14.54 -16.60
N PHE A 231 6.75 -15.47 -16.78
CA PHE A 231 5.43 -15.35 -16.16
C PHE A 231 5.48 -15.47 -14.63
N VAL A 232 6.27 -16.41 -14.10
CA VAL A 232 6.51 -16.53 -12.64
C VAL A 232 7.22 -15.29 -12.10
N LEU A 233 8.13 -14.68 -12.87
CA LEU A 233 8.75 -13.42 -12.50
C LEU A 233 7.72 -12.29 -12.40
N ILE A 234 6.83 -12.13 -13.38
CA ILE A 234 5.76 -11.13 -13.32
C ILE A 234 4.86 -11.39 -12.10
N LEU A 235 4.47 -12.64 -11.84
CA LEU A 235 3.71 -13.00 -10.64
C LEU A 235 4.44 -12.60 -9.36
N SER A 236 5.75 -12.84 -9.27
CA SER A 236 6.55 -12.46 -8.11
C SER A 236 6.62 -10.95 -7.90
N MET A 237 6.64 -10.17 -8.98
CA MET A 237 6.59 -8.69 -8.92
C MET A 237 5.23 -8.20 -8.44
N VAL A 238 4.14 -8.79 -8.91
CA VAL A 238 2.79 -8.45 -8.45
C VAL A 238 2.64 -8.77 -6.95
N LEU A 239 3.13 -9.92 -6.51
CA LEU A 239 3.15 -10.29 -5.09
C LEU A 239 3.98 -9.31 -4.26
N ALA A 240 5.20 -8.99 -4.70
CA ALA A 240 6.09 -8.06 -4.01
C ALA A 240 5.46 -6.66 -3.85
N TYR A 241 4.79 -6.16 -4.90
CA TYR A 241 4.06 -4.91 -4.81
C TYR A 241 2.94 -4.96 -3.76
N VAL A 242 2.14 -6.03 -3.76
CA VAL A 242 1.05 -6.19 -2.78
C VAL A 242 1.62 -6.21 -1.36
N PHE A 243 2.74 -6.88 -1.13
CA PHE A 243 3.39 -6.89 0.20
C PHE A 243 3.86 -5.52 0.64
N ILE A 244 4.54 -4.76 -0.23
CA ILE A 244 5.01 -3.40 0.10
C ILE A 244 3.84 -2.47 0.39
N TYR A 245 2.79 -2.55 -0.44
CA TYR A 245 1.59 -1.76 -0.23
C TYR A 245 0.96 -2.00 1.14
N LEU A 246 0.83 -3.27 1.52
CA LEU A 246 0.21 -3.63 2.79
C LEU A 246 1.07 -3.21 3.98
N ASN A 247 2.40 -3.25 3.84
CA ASN A 247 3.31 -2.76 4.87
C ASN A 247 3.25 -1.23 5.03
N ASP A 248 3.11 -0.49 3.94
CA ASP A 248 2.93 0.98 3.95
C ASP A 248 1.64 1.38 4.69
N GLY A 249 0.55 0.63 4.48
CA GLY A 249 -0.72 0.82 5.21
C GLY A 249 -0.74 0.24 6.64
N HIS A 250 0.42 -0.08 7.22
CA HIS A 250 0.57 -0.69 8.56
C HIS A 250 -0.15 -2.04 8.75
N ILE A 251 -0.55 -2.72 7.66
CA ILE A 251 -1.19 -4.04 7.71
C ILE A 251 -0.10 -5.11 7.70
N HIS A 252 0.26 -5.57 8.90
CA HIS A 252 1.30 -6.60 9.07
C HIS A 252 0.78 -8.00 8.72
N LEU A 253 0.79 -8.37 7.43
CA LEU A 253 0.45 -9.74 7.01
C LEU A 253 1.47 -10.82 7.46
N LEU A 254 2.73 -10.43 7.69
CA LEU A 254 3.84 -11.31 8.07
C LEU A 254 4.81 -10.53 8.98
N MET A 255 5.53 -11.23 9.87
CA MET A 255 6.65 -10.71 10.69
C MET A 255 7.89 -10.24 9.87
N ILE A 256 7.71 -9.85 8.61
CA ILE A 256 8.76 -9.34 7.71
C ILE A 256 8.92 -7.82 7.87
N SER A 257 8.12 -7.16 8.72
CA SER A 257 8.24 -5.72 9.01
C SER A 257 9.65 -5.28 9.42
N SER A 258 10.44 -6.15 10.04
CA SER A 258 11.85 -5.88 10.38
C SER A 258 12.82 -5.84 9.19
N LEU A 259 12.42 -6.35 8.02
CA LEU A 259 13.24 -6.40 6.81
C LEU A 259 12.93 -5.25 5.84
N LEU A 260 11.79 -4.58 5.99
CA LEU A 260 11.37 -3.47 5.12
C LEU A 260 11.73 -2.12 5.76
N SER A 261 12.12 -1.15 4.93
CA SER A 261 12.39 0.23 5.37
C SER A 261 11.08 0.98 5.64
N ASP A 262 11.14 2.03 6.46
CA ASP A 262 10.01 2.92 6.82
C ASP A 262 9.48 3.77 5.62
N GLY A 263 9.84 3.44 4.39
CA GLY A 263 9.28 4.06 3.18
C GLY A 263 9.66 5.52 2.92
N SER A 264 10.61 6.08 3.68
CA SER A 264 10.96 7.51 3.61
C SER A 264 11.51 7.96 2.26
N ASN A 265 12.20 7.07 1.54
CA ASN A 265 12.86 7.35 0.26
C ASN A 265 12.40 6.39 -0.84
N LEU A 266 12.19 6.92 -2.06
CA LEU A 266 11.83 6.13 -3.26
C LEU A 266 12.84 5.00 -3.53
N TRP A 267 14.13 5.28 -3.36
CA TRP A 267 15.18 4.32 -3.63
C TRP A 267 15.16 3.13 -2.66
N GLU A 268 14.77 3.36 -1.41
CA GLU A 268 14.59 2.29 -0.42
C GLU A 268 13.42 1.40 -0.79
N LEU A 269 12.27 1.98 -1.15
CA LEU A 269 11.10 1.22 -1.63
C LEU A 269 11.43 0.38 -2.87
N LEU A 270 12.21 0.92 -3.82
CA LEU A 270 12.61 0.19 -5.02
C LEU A 270 13.58 -0.96 -4.71
N ARG A 271 14.51 -0.77 -3.76
CA ARG A 271 15.41 -1.81 -3.28
C ARG A 271 14.60 -2.94 -2.61
N ASP A 272 13.69 -2.58 -1.71
CA ASP A 272 12.88 -3.53 -0.96
C ASP A 272 11.95 -4.32 -1.92
N PHE A 273 11.42 -3.66 -2.96
CA PHE A 273 10.70 -4.31 -4.05
C PHE A 273 11.54 -5.33 -4.80
N GLY A 274 12.79 -4.99 -5.12
CA GLY A 274 13.72 -5.92 -5.76
C GLY A 274 14.01 -7.16 -4.89
N VAL A 275 14.28 -6.95 -3.60
CA VAL A 275 14.54 -8.03 -2.64
C VAL A 275 13.31 -8.94 -2.49
N LEU A 276 12.13 -8.37 -2.31
CA LEU A 276 10.88 -9.13 -2.19
C LEU A 276 10.52 -9.87 -3.47
N THR A 277 10.74 -9.27 -4.64
CA THR A 277 10.52 -9.93 -5.93
C THR A 277 11.39 -11.18 -6.04
N ILE A 278 12.69 -11.07 -5.74
CA ILE A 278 13.62 -12.21 -5.75
C ILE A 278 13.21 -13.26 -4.71
N GLY A 279 12.84 -12.82 -3.50
CA GLY A 279 12.37 -13.71 -2.43
C GLY A 279 11.13 -14.51 -2.84
N CYS A 280 10.08 -13.83 -3.33
CA CYS A 280 8.86 -14.48 -3.82
C CYS A 280 9.14 -15.42 -5.00
N PHE A 281 10.01 -15.02 -5.93
CA PHE A 281 10.43 -15.86 -7.05
C PHE A 281 11.08 -17.17 -6.57
N LEU A 282 12.04 -17.08 -5.64
CA LEU A 282 12.70 -18.25 -5.06
C LEU A 282 11.73 -19.17 -4.31
N VAL A 283 10.79 -18.60 -3.55
CA VAL A 283 9.77 -19.38 -2.82
C VAL A 283 8.85 -20.13 -3.80
N LEU A 284 8.44 -19.52 -4.91
CA LEU A 284 7.61 -20.18 -5.92
C LEU A 284 8.35 -21.34 -6.61
N PHE A 285 9.64 -21.17 -6.91
CA PHE A 285 10.45 -22.26 -7.47
C PHE A 285 10.80 -23.34 -6.45
N LEU A 286 11.01 -22.97 -5.19
CA LEU A 286 11.18 -23.93 -4.10
C LEU A 286 9.90 -24.77 -3.94
N LYS A 287 8.72 -24.14 -3.99
CA LYS A 287 7.44 -24.85 -3.99
C LYS A 287 7.35 -25.84 -5.15
N TYR A 288 7.75 -25.45 -6.36
CA TYR A 288 7.77 -26.36 -7.50
C TYR A 288 8.72 -27.55 -7.28
N THR A 289 9.91 -27.31 -6.72
CA THR A 289 10.87 -28.36 -6.40
C THR A 289 10.30 -29.36 -5.39
N LEU A 290 9.63 -28.87 -4.34
CA LEU A 290 8.93 -29.73 -3.38
C LEU A 290 7.80 -30.53 -4.04
N MET A 291 7.04 -29.91 -4.95
CA MET A 291 6.00 -30.58 -5.74
C MET A 291 6.59 -31.72 -6.59
N LEU A 292 7.77 -31.53 -7.19
CA LEU A 292 8.46 -32.59 -7.94
C LEU A 292 8.88 -33.75 -7.03
N ILE A 293 9.43 -33.46 -5.85
CA ILE A 293 9.86 -34.51 -4.89
C ILE A 293 8.65 -35.33 -4.43
N VAL A 294 7.59 -34.67 -3.96
CA VAL A 294 6.37 -35.35 -3.48
C VAL A 294 5.65 -36.06 -4.63
N GLY A 295 5.63 -35.45 -5.81
CA GLY A 295 5.03 -36.04 -7.01
C GLY A 295 5.71 -37.34 -7.42
N ASN A 296 7.04 -37.38 -7.37
CA ASN A 296 7.83 -38.57 -7.66
C ASN A 296 7.60 -39.69 -6.64
N MET A 297 7.54 -39.34 -5.34
CA MET A 297 7.21 -40.33 -4.29
C MET A 297 5.83 -40.98 -4.48
N LEU A 298 4.89 -40.29 -5.14
CA LEU A 298 3.52 -40.74 -5.36
C LEU A 298 3.23 -41.21 -6.79
N ASN A 299 4.25 -41.31 -7.66
CA ASN A 299 4.14 -41.65 -9.08
C ASN A 299 3.19 -40.72 -9.87
N LEU A 300 3.18 -39.42 -9.54
CA LEU A 300 2.34 -38.38 -10.16
C LEU A 300 3.14 -37.45 -11.10
N ASP A 301 4.37 -37.82 -11.48
CA ASP A 301 5.35 -36.99 -12.20
C ASP A 301 4.80 -36.26 -13.42
N GLN A 302 3.99 -36.94 -14.22
CA GLN A 302 3.43 -36.39 -15.47
C GLN A 302 2.39 -35.29 -15.22
N LYS A 303 1.80 -35.23 -14.02
CA LYS A 303 0.77 -34.26 -13.64
C LYS A 303 1.32 -33.09 -12.84
N VAL A 304 2.52 -33.20 -12.27
CA VAL A 304 3.13 -32.14 -11.44
C VAL A 304 3.28 -30.84 -12.21
N ASP A 305 3.77 -30.91 -13.45
CA ASP A 305 3.98 -29.74 -14.30
C ASP A 305 2.66 -29.01 -14.62
N VAL A 306 1.60 -29.76 -14.89
CA VAL A 306 0.26 -29.22 -15.14
C VAL A 306 -0.29 -28.55 -13.90
N LEU A 307 -0.18 -29.22 -12.75
CA LEU A 307 -0.63 -28.72 -11.45
C LEU A 307 0.09 -27.42 -11.09
N PHE A 308 1.41 -27.37 -11.26
CA PHE A 308 2.18 -26.15 -10.99
C PHE A 308 1.76 -25.00 -11.91
N LEU A 309 1.61 -25.24 -13.21
CA LEU A 309 1.18 -24.20 -14.14
C LEU A 309 -0.22 -23.66 -13.78
N LYS A 310 -1.15 -24.53 -13.37
CA LYS A 310 -2.49 -24.13 -12.91
C LYS A 310 -2.44 -23.35 -11.60
N ILE A 311 -1.56 -23.69 -10.66
CA ILE A 311 -1.33 -22.93 -9.42
C ILE A 311 -0.81 -21.52 -9.75
N VAL A 312 0.18 -21.42 -10.63
CA VAL A 312 0.75 -20.14 -11.06
C VAL A 312 -0.31 -19.31 -11.78
N GLN A 313 -1.11 -19.94 -12.66
CA GLN A 313 -2.22 -19.30 -13.37
C GLN A 313 -3.28 -18.72 -12.41
N SER A 314 -3.80 -19.54 -11.49
CA SER A 314 -4.82 -19.09 -10.54
C SER A 314 -4.30 -18.00 -9.61
N SER A 315 -3.03 -18.11 -9.20
CA SER A 315 -2.38 -17.12 -8.34
C SER A 315 -2.20 -15.81 -9.09
N PHE A 316 -1.80 -15.83 -10.36
CA PHE A 316 -1.70 -14.62 -11.16
C PHE A 316 -3.02 -13.90 -11.31
N ILE A 317 -4.11 -14.61 -11.64
CA ILE A 317 -5.43 -13.99 -11.81
C ILE A 317 -5.88 -13.35 -10.49
N PHE A 318 -5.79 -14.07 -9.37
CA PHE A 318 -6.21 -13.55 -8.07
C PHE A 318 -5.38 -12.34 -7.62
N HIS A 319 -4.05 -12.47 -7.62
CA HIS A 319 -3.18 -11.39 -7.15
C HIS A 319 -3.19 -10.19 -8.10
N SER A 320 -3.41 -10.37 -9.40
CA SER A 320 -3.58 -9.24 -10.33
C SER A 320 -4.88 -8.47 -10.09
N VAL A 321 -5.98 -9.17 -9.80
CA VAL A 321 -7.26 -8.51 -9.43
C VAL A 321 -7.09 -7.75 -8.12
N LEU A 322 -6.47 -8.38 -7.13
CA LEU A 322 -6.19 -7.77 -5.83
C LEU A 322 -5.24 -6.56 -5.98
N PHE A 323 -4.20 -6.68 -6.79
CA PHE A 323 -3.30 -5.58 -7.15
C PHE A 323 -4.04 -4.40 -7.77
N MET A 324 -4.90 -4.64 -8.75
CA MET A 324 -5.68 -3.56 -9.40
C MET A 324 -6.65 -2.88 -8.43
N LEU A 325 -7.28 -3.67 -7.55
CA LEU A 325 -8.20 -3.17 -6.54
C LEU A 325 -7.44 -2.29 -5.53
N ILE A 326 -6.33 -2.79 -4.99
CA ILE A 326 -5.46 -2.07 -4.07
C ILE A 326 -4.90 -0.80 -4.69
N TRP A 327 -4.37 -0.89 -5.92
CA TRP A 327 -3.87 0.25 -6.66
C TRP A 327 -4.94 1.34 -6.83
N SER A 328 -6.15 0.95 -7.21
CA SER A 328 -7.27 1.87 -7.37
C SER A 328 -7.65 2.52 -6.04
N LEU A 329 -7.79 1.74 -4.98
CA LEU A 329 -8.14 2.26 -3.65
C LEU A 329 -7.08 3.23 -3.13
N SER A 330 -5.79 2.91 -3.28
CA SER A 330 -4.68 3.77 -2.89
C SER A 330 -4.77 5.17 -3.47
N MET A 331 -5.13 5.27 -4.76
CA MET A 331 -5.14 6.54 -5.47
C MET A 331 -6.40 7.37 -5.19
N HIS A 332 -7.50 6.75 -4.76
CA HIS A 332 -8.80 7.40 -4.62
C HIS A 332 -9.22 7.63 -3.16
N PHE A 333 -8.82 6.74 -2.23
CA PHE A 333 -9.29 6.75 -0.84
C PHE A 333 -8.12 6.53 0.14
N PRO A 334 -7.39 7.60 0.48
CA PRO A 334 -6.39 7.54 1.53
C PRO A 334 -7.09 7.26 2.89
N GLY A 335 -6.57 6.34 3.70
CA GLY A 335 -7.13 5.96 5.02
C GLY A 335 -8.05 4.73 5.03
N TRP A 336 -8.23 4.06 3.89
CA TRP A 336 -9.00 2.81 3.79
C TRP A 336 -8.31 1.61 4.47
N ASP A 337 -6.98 1.65 4.56
CA ASP A 337 -6.11 0.67 5.18
C ASP A 337 -6.54 0.30 6.61
N VAL A 338 -6.83 1.30 7.45
CA VAL A 338 -7.27 1.10 8.84
C VAL A 338 -8.60 0.34 8.93
N LEU A 339 -9.50 0.55 7.96
CA LEU A 339 -10.81 -0.11 7.95
C LEU A 339 -10.72 -1.56 7.46
N LEU A 340 -9.73 -1.89 6.62
CA LEU A 340 -9.61 -3.21 6.00
C LEU A 340 -8.68 -4.19 6.68
N ASP A 341 -7.82 -3.72 7.58
CA ASP A 341 -6.91 -4.56 8.36
C ASP A 341 -7.58 -5.84 8.91
N PRO A 342 -8.72 -5.79 9.64
CA PRO A 342 -9.33 -7.00 10.19
C PRO A 342 -9.96 -7.93 9.13
N TYR A 343 -10.25 -7.43 7.93
CA TYR A 343 -10.93 -8.20 6.87
C TYR A 343 -9.98 -8.72 5.81
N LEU A 344 -8.72 -8.28 5.78
CA LEU A 344 -7.81 -8.58 4.69
C LEU A 344 -7.42 -10.05 4.62
N HIS A 345 -7.33 -10.76 5.73
CA HIS A 345 -6.98 -12.20 5.75
C HIS A 345 -8.06 -13.08 5.12
N PHE A 346 -9.34 -12.68 5.21
CA PHE A 346 -10.47 -13.47 4.73
C PHE A 346 -10.44 -13.77 3.22
N PRO A 347 -10.26 -12.81 2.30
CA PRO A 347 -10.19 -13.09 0.87
C PRO A 347 -9.02 -14.00 0.50
N PHE A 348 -7.87 -13.90 1.16
CA PHE A 348 -6.75 -14.83 0.95
C PHE A 348 -7.13 -16.25 1.36
N LEU A 349 -7.73 -16.44 2.53
CA LEU A 349 -8.18 -17.76 3.00
C LEU A 349 -9.20 -18.38 2.05
N VAL A 350 -10.22 -17.61 1.65
CA VAL A 350 -11.23 -18.07 0.68
C VAL A 350 -10.60 -18.45 -0.65
N PHE A 351 -9.65 -17.65 -1.15
CA PHE A 351 -8.94 -17.95 -2.39
C PHE A 351 -8.16 -19.27 -2.31
N TYR A 352 -7.35 -19.47 -1.27
CA TYR A 352 -6.57 -20.70 -1.14
C TYR A 352 -7.46 -21.93 -0.96
N PHE A 353 -8.56 -21.82 -0.23
CA PHE A 353 -9.54 -22.90 -0.10
C PHE A 353 -10.20 -23.23 -1.46
N LEU A 354 -10.65 -22.22 -2.20
CA LEU A 354 -11.26 -22.39 -3.52
C LEU A 354 -10.24 -22.97 -4.51
N ARG A 355 -8.97 -22.53 -4.46
CA ARG A 355 -7.86 -23.09 -5.25
C ARG A 355 -7.67 -24.58 -4.97
N PHE A 356 -7.66 -24.99 -3.70
CA PHE A 356 -7.55 -26.39 -3.32
C PHE A 356 -8.71 -27.22 -3.92
N CYS A 357 -9.96 -26.78 -3.72
CA CYS A 357 -11.14 -27.46 -4.24
C CYS A 357 -11.12 -27.57 -5.76
N THR A 358 -10.77 -26.49 -6.47
CA THR A 358 -10.73 -26.46 -7.94
C THR A 358 -9.64 -27.35 -8.50
N LEU A 359 -8.44 -27.36 -7.92
CA LEU A 359 -7.35 -28.25 -8.34
C LEU A 359 -7.70 -29.72 -8.10
N TYR A 360 -8.37 -30.04 -6.98
CA TYR A 360 -8.85 -31.39 -6.71
C TYR A 360 -9.86 -31.85 -7.78
N LEU A 361 -10.87 -31.02 -8.08
CA LEU A 361 -11.88 -31.33 -9.10
C LEU A 361 -11.26 -31.47 -10.51
N LEU A 362 -10.29 -30.61 -10.85
CA LEU A 362 -9.67 -30.58 -12.17
C LEU A 362 -8.84 -31.85 -12.47
N VAL A 363 -8.24 -32.46 -11.44
CA VAL A 363 -7.33 -33.62 -11.61
C VAL A 363 -8.03 -34.97 -11.38
N ASN A 364 -9.22 -34.97 -10.79
CA ASN A 364 -10.05 -36.15 -10.51
C ASN A 364 -10.72 -36.85 -11.73
N PRO A 365 -10.82 -36.32 -12.97
CA PRO A 365 -11.56 -37.01 -14.04
C PRO A 365 -10.78 -38.14 -14.75
N SER A 366 -9.61 -38.55 -14.24
CA SER A 366 -8.81 -39.62 -14.87
C SER A 366 -8.88 -40.91 -14.05
N ASP A 367 -9.73 -41.85 -14.49
CA ASP A 367 -10.05 -43.21 -13.97
C ASP A 367 -8.85 -44.15 -13.67
N ARG A 368 -7.60 -43.67 -13.69
CA ARG A 368 -6.39 -44.50 -13.58
C ARG A 368 -5.66 -44.45 -12.23
N PHE A 369 -6.01 -43.56 -11.31
CA PHE A 369 -5.31 -43.43 -10.02
C PHE A 369 -6.24 -43.57 -8.83
N ILE A 370 -5.72 -44.10 -7.72
CA ILE A 370 -6.43 -44.13 -6.44
C ILE A 370 -6.51 -42.69 -5.93
N ASN A 371 -7.72 -42.12 -5.92
CA ASN A 371 -8.03 -40.73 -5.50
C ASN A 371 -7.37 -40.31 -4.17
N LEU A 372 -7.04 -41.29 -3.31
CA LEU A 372 -6.33 -41.09 -2.05
C LEU A 372 -4.93 -40.48 -2.23
N TYR A 373 -4.14 -40.92 -3.22
CA TYR A 373 -2.78 -40.38 -3.44
C TYR A 373 -2.82 -38.94 -3.93
N LEU A 374 -3.77 -38.61 -4.80
CA LEU A 374 -3.97 -37.25 -5.29
C LEU A 374 -4.41 -36.32 -4.16
N PHE A 375 -5.35 -36.76 -3.31
CA PHE A 375 -5.79 -36.00 -2.16
C PHE A 375 -4.64 -35.74 -1.18
N SER A 376 -3.88 -36.78 -0.83
CA SER A 376 -2.71 -36.66 0.06
C SER A 376 -1.66 -35.70 -0.51
N TYR A 377 -1.37 -35.80 -1.81
CA TYR A 377 -0.48 -34.88 -2.52
C TYR A 377 -0.94 -33.41 -2.40
N LEU A 378 -2.22 -33.15 -2.70
CA LEU A 378 -2.80 -31.81 -2.63
C LEU A 378 -2.78 -31.25 -1.20
N CYS A 379 -3.05 -32.09 -0.19
CA CYS A 379 -2.94 -31.67 1.20
C CYS A 379 -1.52 -31.24 1.57
N VAL A 380 -0.50 -32.01 1.17
CA VAL A 380 0.90 -31.66 1.45
C VAL A 380 1.33 -30.38 0.75
N VAL A 381 0.90 -30.17 -0.50
CA VAL A 381 1.34 -29.03 -1.33
C VAL A 381 0.58 -27.74 -1.03
N GLU A 382 -0.69 -27.81 -0.63
CA GLU A 382 -1.57 -26.65 -0.51
C GLU A 382 -2.02 -26.40 0.93
N VAL A 383 -2.45 -27.44 1.66
CA VAL A 383 -3.02 -27.30 3.00
C VAL A 383 -1.93 -27.06 4.05
N ILE A 384 -0.80 -27.78 3.98
CA ILE A 384 0.30 -27.58 4.93
C ILE A 384 0.88 -26.15 4.84
N PRO A 385 1.24 -25.61 3.66
CA PRO A 385 1.70 -24.22 3.56
C PRO A 385 0.66 -23.20 4.00
N LEU A 386 -0.65 -23.47 3.79
CA LEU A 386 -1.72 -22.60 4.28
C LEU A 386 -1.80 -22.59 5.81
N ILE A 387 -1.74 -23.75 6.47
CA ILE A 387 -1.74 -23.83 7.94
C ILE A 387 -0.51 -23.12 8.52
N ILE A 388 0.66 -23.34 7.91
CA ILE A 388 1.89 -22.63 8.30
C ILE A 388 1.71 -21.12 8.11
N GLY A 389 1.17 -20.69 6.97
CA GLY A 389 0.93 -19.28 6.67
C GLY A 389 -0.02 -18.61 7.66
N ILE A 390 -1.13 -19.26 8.02
CA ILE A 390 -2.08 -18.76 9.03
C ILE A 390 -1.38 -18.61 10.40
N LYS A 391 -0.55 -19.58 10.79
CA LYS A 391 0.18 -19.53 12.06
C LYS A 391 1.23 -18.41 12.12
N PHE A 392 1.75 -17.97 10.97
CA PHE A 392 2.68 -16.84 10.90
C PHE A 392 1.99 -15.49 10.68
N ALA A 393 0.69 -15.49 10.35
CA ALA A 393 -0.13 -14.30 10.18
C ALA A 393 -0.94 -13.92 11.44
N ILE A 394 -1.15 -14.86 12.36
CA ILE A 394 -1.71 -14.66 13.72
C ILE A 394 -0.53 -14.62 14.70
#